data_AF-A0A607E5Y0-F1
#
_entry.id   AF-A0A607E5Y0-F1
#
_cell.length_a   1.000
_cell.length_b   1.000
_cell.length_c   1.000
_cell.angle_alpha   90.00
_cell.angle_beta   90.00
_cell.angle_gamma   90.00
#
_symmetry.space_group_name_H-M   'P 1'
#
loop_
_entity.id
_entity.type
_entity.pdbx_description
1 polymer ?
#
loop_
_entity_poly.entity_id
_entity_poly.type
_entity_poly.pdbx_seq_one_letter_code
_entity_poly.pdbx_strand_id
1 'polypeptide(L)'
;MNPVSCKLLNEAWEKEFPDEVAIAERMLALLDELEHYKSREERVTKLVLDNSTSWDVLYEKLEAAERRIAELEKGHQEAAKQINSWRRLAKQSIAERGKDISELEAARQRIAEQSAIVAAAEKLVRCKGRYHSELNYRALAKLFGVVTPDLPPLEHENVHYADAAEVEITALRQRIAELEAREVNLSKLSVGEVMHMSGFSRDYAEGWCAGNDNAIHEIRTAGIKVKGE
;
A
#
# COMPACT_ATOMS: atom_id res chain seq x y z
N MET A 1 -21.78 -49.62 -114.50
CA MET A 1 -21.14 -48.31 -114.72
C MET A 1 -21.40 -47.91 -116.17
N ASN A 2 -21.80 -46.66 -116.45
CA ASN A 2 -22.06 -46.19 -117.83
C ASN A 2 -20.71 -46.01 -118.57
N PRO A 3 -20.56 -46.41 -119.85
CA PRO A 3 -19.34 -46.21 -120.64
C PRO A 3 -18.79 -44.78 -120.66
N VAL A 4 -19.62 -43.74 -120.54
CA VAL A 4 -19.14 -42.34 -120.41
C VAL A 4 -18.43 -42.10 -119.08
N SER A 5 -18.95 -42.66 -117.99
CA SER A 5 -18.33 -42.55 -116.65
C SER A 5 -16.98 -43.27 -116.59
N CYS A 6 -16.85 -44.42 -117.24
CA CYS A 6 -15.58 -45.14 -117.30
C CYS A 6 -14.51 -44.36 -118.07
N LYS A 7 -14.87 -43.69 -119.17
CA LYS A 7 -13.92 -42.84 -119.93
C LYS A 7 -13.45 -41.65 -119.10
N LEU A 8 -14.36 -40.93 -118.45
CA LEU A 8 -14.01 -39.79 -117.59
C LEU A 8 -13.13 -40.20 -116.41
N LEU A 9 -13.40 -41.37 -115.81
CA LEU A 9 -12.56 -41.92 -114.74
C LEU A 9 -11.17 -42.30 -115.26
N ASN A 10 -11.05 -42.91 -116.43
CA ASN A 10 -9.77 -43.26 -117.02
C ASN A 10 -8.96 -42.01 -117.42
N GLU A 11 -9.60 -41.02 -118.04
CA GLU A 11 -8.94 -39.75 -118.41
C GLU A 11 -8.46 -38.98 -117.17
N ALA A 12 -9.25 -38.96 -116.09
CA ALA A 12 -8.83 -38.37 -114.82
C ALA A 12 -7.68 -39.15 -114.18
N TRP A 13 -7.72 -40.48 -114.26
CA TRP A 13 -6.69 -41.35 -113.73
C TRP A 13 -5.37 -41.22 -114.49
N GLU A 14 -5.38 -41.25 -115.82
CA GLU A 14 -4.18 -41.04 -116.66
C GLU A 14 -3.58 -39.63 -116.48
N LYS A 15 -4.41 -38.63 -116.15
CA LYS A 15 -3.94 -37.27 -115.84
C LYS A 15 -3.29 -37.14 -114.46
N GLU A 16 -3.84 -37.81 -113.46
CA GLU A 16 -3.33 -37.80 -112.08
C GLU A 16 -2.16 -38.77 -111.89
N PHE A 17 -2.07 -39.79 -112.76
CA PHE A 17 -1.07 -40.86 -112.75
C PHE A 17 -0.55 -41.12 -114.16
N PRO A 18 0.32 -40.24 -114.69
CA PRO A 18 0.80 -40.32 -116.07
C PRO A 18 1.69 -41.54 -116.35
N ASP A 19 2.37 -42.08 -115.35
CA ASP A 19 3.19 -43.29 -115.44
C ASP A 19 3.27 -44.02 -114.08
N GLU A 20 3.88 -45.21 -114.08
CA GLU A 20 4.09 -46.02 -112.87
C GLU A 20 4.99 -45.32 -111.84
N VAL A 21 5.86 -44.42 -112.28
CA VAL A 21 6.75 -43.64 -111.41
C VAL A 21 5.95 -42.63 -110.60
N ALA A 22 5.03 -41.88 -111.22
CA ALA A 22 4.14 -40.95 -110.54
C ALA A 22 3.22 -41.65 -109.52
N ILE A 23 2.78 -42.88 -109.84
CA ILE A 23 2.04 -43.73 -108.89
C ILE A 23 2.93 -44.07 -107.68
N ALA A 24 4.16 -44.53 -107.93
CA ALA A 24 5.10 -44.90 -106.88
C ALA A 24 5.51 -43.71 -106.00
N GLU A 25 5.74 -42.54 -106.58
CA GLU A 25 6.06 -41.30 -105.85
C GLU A 25 4.92 -40.87 -104.92
N ARG A 26 3.67 -40.93 -105.39
CA ARG A 26 2.50 -40.64 -104.53
C ARG A 26 2.33 -41.68 -103.43
N MET A 27 2.55 -42.96 -103.73
CA MET A 27 2.54 -44.01 -102.71
C MET A 27 3.64 -43.81 -101.67
N LEU A 28 4.84 -43.41 -102.08
CA LEU A 28 5.96 -43.11 -101.18
C LEU A 28 5.64 -41.93 -100.27
N ALA A 29 5.10 -40.83 -100.83
CA ALA A 29 4.69 -39.67 -100.04
C ALA A 29 3.60 -40.03 -98.99
N LEU A 30 2.64 -40.89 -99.35
CA LEU A 30 1.64 -41.39 -98.40
C LEU A 30 2.26 -42.28 -97.31
N LEU A 31 3.27 -43.08 -97.64
CA LEU A 31 4.00 -43.89 -96.66
C LEU A 31 4.79 -42.99 -95.69
N ASP A 32 5.49 -41.96 -96.20
CA ASP A 32 6.22 -40.99 -95.39
C ASP A 32 5.25 -40.20 -94.46
N GLU A 33 4.08 -39.80 -94.97
CA GLU A 33 3.03 -39.18 -94.15
C GLU A 33 2.55 -40.11 -93.04
N LEU A 34 2.25 -41.38 -93.36
CA LEU A 34 1.82 -42.38 -92.39
C LEU A 34 2.89 -42.63 -91.32
N GLU A 35 4.16 -42.68 -91.69
CA GLU A 35 5.27 -42.80 -90.74
C GLU A 35 5.37 -41.58 -89.83
N HIS A 36 5.23 -40.37 -90.39
CA HIS A 36 5.17 -39.14 -89.60
C HIS A 36 3.99 -39.14 -88.61
N TYR A 37 2.81 -39.59 -89.02
CA TYR A 37 1.64 -39.71 -88.13
C TYR A 37 1.88 -40.71 -87.00
N LYS A 38 2.45 -41.89 -87.28
CA LYS A 38 2.81 -42.87 -86.24
C LYS A 38 3.81 -42.29 -85.24
N SER A 39 4.87 -41.64 -85.73
CA SER A 39 5.87 -40.98 -84.87
C SER A 39 5.24 -39.88 -84.00
N ARG A 40 4.27 -39.12 -84.54
CA ARG A 40 3.51 -38.12 -83.77
C ARG A 40 2.64 -38.78 -82.71
N GLU A 41 1.95 -39.87 -83.02
CA GLU A 41 1.10 -40.62 -82.10
C GLU A 41 1.91 -41.18 -80.92
N GLU A 42 3.09 -41.74 -81.18
CA GLU A 42 4.02 -42.20 -80.15
C GLU A 42 4.46 -41.08 -79.21
N ARG A 43 4.82 -39.90 -79.77
CA ARG A 43 5.18 -38.72 -78.97
C ARG A 43 4.03 -38.24 -78.09
N VAL A 44 2.80 -38.21 -78.62
CA VAL A 44 1.61 -37.82 -77.85
C VAL A 44 1.36 -38.82 -76.72
N THR A 45 1.46 -40.11 -77.00
CA THR A 45 1.28 -41.16 -76.00
C THR A 45 2.28 -41.01 -74.86
N LYS A 46 3.56 -40.81 -75.19
CA LYS A 46 4.61 -40.57 -74.19
C LYS A 46 4.31 -39.32 -73.36
N LEU A 47 3.94 -38.20 -74.00
CA LEU A 47 3.62 -36.96 -73.31
C LEU A 47 2.45 -37.14 -72.33
N VAL A 48 1.40 -37.87 -72.73
CA VAL A 48 0.24 -38.14 -71.87
C VAL A 48 0.66 -38.97 -70.66
N LEU A 49 1.51 -40.00 -70.84
CA LEU A 49 2.01 -40.82 -69.74
C LEU A 49 2.90 -40.02 -68.77
N ASP A 50 3.82 -39.22 -69.30
CA ASP A 50 4.69 -38.35 -68.51
C ASP A 50 3.86 -37.32 -67.73
N ASN A 51 2.83 -36.75 -68.35
CA ASN A 51 1.91 -35.81 -67.71
C ASN A 51 1.07 -36.48 -66.62
N SER A 52 0.52 -37.67 -66.88
CA SER A 52 -0.21 -38.46 -65.87
C SER A 52 0.65 -38.73 -64.65
N THR A 53 1.89 -39.19 -64.86
CA THR A 53 2.84 -39.46 -63.77
C THR A 53 3.14 -38.19 -62.97
N SER A 54 3.26 -37.04 -63.65
CA SER A 54 3.43 -35.75 -62.99
C SER A 54 2.23 -35.36 -62.13
N TRP A 55 1.00 -35.63 -62.58
CA TRP A 55 -0.21 -35.37 -61.80
C TRP A 55 -0.30 -36.27 -60.57
N ASP A 56 0.04 -37.56 -60.70
CA ASP A 56 0.02 -38.49 -59.58
C ASP A 56 0.92 -38.01 -58.43
N VAL A 57 2.14 -37.56 -58.76
CA VAL A 57 3.07 -36.98 -57.78
C VAL A 57 2.52 -35.71 -57.12
N LEU A 58 1.78 -34.88 -57.85
CA LEU A 58 1.17 -33.67 -57.28
C LEU A 58 0.02 -34.02 -56.34
N TYR A 59 -0.80 -35.01 -56.67
CA TYR A 59 -1.88 -35.47 -55.79
C TYR A 59 -1.33 -36.09 -54.50
N GLU A 60 -0.28 -36.91 -54.57
CA GLU A 60 0.36 -37.45 -53.36
C GLU A 60 0.87 -36.33 -52.44
N LYS A 61 1.48 -35.28 -53.01
CA LYS A 61 1.93 -34.11 -52.25
C LYS A 61 0.76 -33.34 -51.64
N LEU A 62 -0.35 -33.21 -52.36
CA LEU A 62 -1.55 -32.55 -51.87
C LEU A 62 -2.12 -33.30 -50.67
N GLU A 63 -2.31 -34.62 -50.78
CA GLU A 63 -2.80 -35.44 -49.68
C GLU A 63 -1.86 -35.39 -48.46
N ALA A 64 -0.55 -35.43 -48.67
CA ALA A 64 0.43 -35.31 -47.60
C ALA A 64 0.33 -33.93 -46.90
N ALA A 65 0.14 -32.86 -47.66
CA ALA A 65 -0.04 -31.51 -47.13
C ALA A 65 -1.35 -31.39 -46.33
N GLU A 66 -2.45 -31.95 -46.83
CA GLU A 66 -3.75 -31.97 -46.13
C GLU A 66 -3.67 -32.73 -44.80
N ARG A 67 -3.02 -33.90 -44.78
CA ARG A 67 -2.76 -34.64 -43.53
C ARG A 67 -1.95 -33.81 -42.55
N ARG A 68 -0.93 -33.10 -43.03
CA ARG A 68 -0.09 -32.24 -42.19
C ARG A 68 -0.87 -31.06 -41.60
N ILE A 69 -1.76 -30.45 -42.39
CA ILE A 69 -2.65 -29.37 -41.92
C ILE A 69 -3.55 -29.90 -40.81
N ALA A 70 -4.20 -31.05 -41.00
CA ALA A 70 -5.08 -31.64 -39.99
C ALA A 70 -4.34 -31.96 -38.67
N GLU A 71 -3.10 -32.45 -38.75
CA GLU A 71 -2.25 -32.65 -37.56
C GLU A 71 -1.95 -31.33 -36.83
N LEU A 72 -1.59 -30.28 -37.57
CA LEU A 72 -1.29 -28.97 -37.01
C LEU A 72 -2.54 -28.35 -36.37
N GLU A 73 -3.70 -28.44 -37.01
CA GLU A 73 -4.97 -27.96 -36.47
C GLU A 73 -5.32 -28.64 -35.15
N LYS A 74 -5.13 -29.96 -35.07
CA LYS A 74 -5.31 -30.71 -33.83
C LYS A 74 -4.35 -30.24 -32.74
N GLY A 75 -3.06 -30.08 -33.07
CA GLY A 75 -2.05 -29.57 -32.14
C GLY A 75 -2.38 -28.15 -31.65
N HIS A 76 -2.84 -27.27 -32.54
CA HIS A 76 -3.31 -25.93 -32.18
C HIS A 76 -4.52 -25.97 -31.25
N GLN A 77 -5.48 -26.86 -31.49
CA GLN A 77 -6.66 -27.00 -30.63
C GLN A 77 -6.27 -27.49 -29.22
N GLU A 78 -5.34 -28.43 -29.12
CA GLU A 78 -4.82 -28.92 -27.85
C GLU A 78 -4.05 -27.82 -27.11
N ALA A 79 -3.19 -27.08 -27.80
CA ALA A 79 -2.48 -25.94 -27.23
C ALA A 79 -3.46 -24.86 -26.72
N ALA A 80 -4.51 -24.55 -27.48
CA ALA A 80 -5.54 -23.60 -27.07
C ALA A 80 -6.28 -24.06 -25.79
N LYS A 81 -6.58 -25.35 -25.67
CA LYS A 81 -7.16 -25.94 -24.43
C LYS A 81 -6.23 -25.76 -23.24
N GLN A 82 -4.93 -26.02 -23.41
CA GLN A 82 -3.94 -25.84 -22.35
C GLN A 82 -3.81 -24.39 -21.92
N ILE A 83 -3.71 -23.46 -22.87
CA ILE A 83 -3.65 -22.02 -22.60
C ILE A 83 -4.87 -21.56 -21.80
N ASN A 84 -6.07 -22.01 -22.18
CA ASN A 84 -7.30 -21.67 -21.44
C ASN A 84 -7.30 -22.25 -20.02
N SER A 85 -6.81 -23.48 -19.85
CA SER A 85 -6.64 -24.11 -18.53
C SER A 85 -5.68 -23.31 -17.64
N TRP A 86 -4.49 -22.99 -18.14
CA TRP A 86 -3.49 -22.19 -17.41
C TRP A 86 -4.00 -20.79 -17.10
N ARG A 87 -4.70 -20.13 -18.05
CA ARG A 87 -5.33 -18.83 -17.82
C ARG A 87 -6.34 -18.90 -16.67
N ARG A 88 -7.12 -19.97 -16.58
CA ARG A 88 -8.09 -20.17 -15.49
C ARG A 88 -7.36 -20.33 -14.14
N LEU A 89 -6.34 -21.17 -14.08
CA LEU A 89 -5.54 -21.38 -12.86
C LEU A 89 -4.84 -20.09 -12.42
N ALA A 90 -4.27 -19.33 -13.35
CA ALA A 90 -3.63 -18.05 -13.04
C ALA A 90 -4.64 -17.04 -12.46
N LYS A 91 -5.84 -16.96 -13.04
CA LYS A 91 -6.91 -16.10 -12.50
C LYS A 91 -7.32 -16.50 -11.08
N GLN A 92 -7.47 -17.80 -10.83
CA GLN A 92 -7.79 -18.31 -9.49
C GLN A 92 -6.68 -17.98 -8.49
N SER A 93 -5.42 -18.24 -8.84
CA SER A 93 -4.27 -17.94 -7.98
C SER A 93 -4.15 -16.44 -7.67
N ILE A 94 -4.39 -15.57 -8.66
CA ILE A 94 -4.40 -14.11 -8.43
C ILE A 94 -5.53 -13.72 -7.47
N ALA A 95 -6.73 -14.29 -7.65
CA ALA A 95 -7.86 -14.00 -6.78
C ALA A 95 -7.63 -14.46 -5.34
N GLU A 96 -7.03 -15.64 -5.15
CA GLU A 96 -6.62 -16.16 -3.83
C GLU A 96 -5.58 -15.25 -3.18
N ARG A 97 -4.50 -14.91 -3.89
CA ARG A 97 -3.49 -13.97 -3.38
C ARG A 97 -4.05 -12.60 -3.04
N GLY A 98 -5.07 -12.13 -3.78
CA GLY A 98 -5.77 -10.88 -3.48
C GLY A 98 -6.48 -10.91 -2.12
N LYS A 99 -7.03 -12.06 -1.73
CA LYS A 99 -7.62 -12.25 -0.39
C LYS A 99 -6.54 -12.22 0.68
N ASP A 100 -5.44 -12.95 0.49
CA ASP A 100 -4.32 -12.99 1.43
C ASP A 100 -3.73 -11.59 1.66
N ILE A 101 -3.59 -10.78 0.60
CA ILE A 101 -3.13 -9.39 0.69
C ILE A 101 -4.10 -8.56 1.55
N SER A 102 -5.41 -8.70 1.33
CA SER A 102 -6.42 -7.97 2.11
C SER A 102 -6.37 -8.35 3.59
N GLU A 103 -6.17 -9.64 3.91
CA GLU A 103 -6.01 -10.11 5.28
C GLU A 103 -4.71 -9.60 5.92
N LEU A 104 -3.61 -9.57 5.18
CA LEU A 104 -2.34 -9.01 5.63
C LEU A 104 -2.43 -7.51 5.91
N GLU A 105 -3.14 -6.75 5.08
CA GLU A 105 -3.41 -5.32 5.32
C GLU A 105 -4.22 -5.11 6.60
N ALA A 106 -5.28 -5.90 6.81
CA ALA A 106 -6.07 -5.85 8.05
C ALA A 106 -5.25 -6.26 9.29
N ALA A 107 -4.35 -7.24 9.16
CA ALA A 107 -3.44 -7.61 10.24
C ALA A 107 -2.43 -6.50 10.56
N ARG A 108 -1.85 -5.86 9.53
CA ARG A 108 -0.95 -4.72 9.70
C ARG A 108 -1.63 -3.56 10.40
N GLN A 109 -2.88 -3.26 10.04
CA GLN A 109 -3.66 -2.22 10.70
C GLN A 109 -3.88 -2.53 12.19
N ARG A 110 -4.27 -3.76 12.53
CA ARG A 110 -4.42 -4.21 13.92
C ARG A 110 -3.10 -4.11 14.71
N ILE A 111 -1.97 -4.48 14.11
CA ILE A 111 -0.65 -4.35 14.75
C ILE A 111 -0.29 -2.88 14.99
N ALA A 112 -0.61 -1.98 14.05
CA ALA A 112 -0.37 -0.55 14.23
C ALA A 112 -1.19 0.02 15.39
N GLU A 113 -2.47 -0.35 15.49
CA GLU A 113 -3.35 0.02 16.59
C GLU A 113 -2.84 -0.52 17.93
N GLN A 114 -2.46 -1.79 17.99
CA GLN A 114 -1.85 -2.40 19.18
C GLN A 114 -0.54 -1.71 19.57
N SER A 115 0.31 -1.38 18.60
CA SER A 115 1.58 -0.68 18.83
C SER A 115 1.36 0.70 19.44
N ALA A 116 0.31 1.42 19.02
CA ALA A 116 -0.07 2.69 19.61
C ALA A 116 -0.53 2.54 21.07
N ILE A 117 -1.31 1.49 21.38
CA ILE A 117 -1.73 1.17 22.75
C ILE A 117 -0.52 0.85 23.63
N VAL A 118 0.40 0.01 23.16
CA VAL A 118 1.63 -0.33 23.90
C VAL A 118 2.46 0.92 24.16
N ALA A 119 2.64 1.79 23.17
CA ALA A 119 3.37 3.05 23.35
C ALA A 119 2.70 3.99 24.38
N ALA A 120 1.36 4.05 24.39
CA ALA A 120 0.63 4.81 25.41
C ALA A 120 0.78 4.20 26.80
N ALA A 121 0.69 2.87 26.92
CA ALA A 121 0.90 2.14 28.16
C ALA A 121 2.33 2.33 28.70
N GLU A 122 3.35 2.27 27.84
CA GLU A 122 4.73 2.55 28.22
C GLU A 122 4.89 3.97 28.79
N LYS A 123 4.29 4.99 28.15
CA LYS A 123 4.30 6.36 28.66
C LYS A 123 3.67 6.45 30.04
N LEU A 124 2.51 5.81 30.24
CA LEU A 124 1.83 5.74 31.53
C LEU A 124 2.71 5.10 32.62
N VAL A 125 3.40 4.01 32.29
CA VAL A 125 4.32 3.33 33.22
C VAL A 125 5.59 4.15 33.47
N ARG A 126 6.12 4.88 32.49
CA ARG A 126 7.29 5.76 32.70
C ARG A 126 6.97 6.98 33.56
N CYS A 127 5.76 7.54 33.44
CA CYS A 127 5.29 8.65 34.27
C CYS A 127 5.02 8.27 35.74
N LYS A 128 5.06 6.97 36.09
CA LYS A 128 4.86 6.42 37.44
C LYS A 128 6.09 6.45 38.34
N GLY A 129 7.17 7.13 37.95
CA GLY A 129 8.22 7.48 38.89
C GLY A 129 7.71 8.50 39.92
N ARG A 130 7.39 8.01 41.13
CA ARG A 130 7.15 8.69 42.43
C ARG A 130 5.68 8.66 42.94
N TYR A 131 5.39 7.75 43.88
CA TYR A 131 4.31 7.78 44.90
C TYR A 131 2.82 7.57 44.58
N HIS A 132 2.37 7.47 43.32
CA HIS A 132 0.94 7.16 43.02
C HIS A 132 0.75 5.79 42.34
N SER A 133 1.64 4.84 42.60
CA SER A 133 1.70 3.55 41.90
C SER A 133 0.46 2.67 42.13
N GLU A 134 -0.04 2.52 43.34
CA GLU A 134 -1.08 1.51 43.59
C GLU A 134 -2.49 1.94 43.17
N LEU A 135 -2.92 3.17 43.52
CA LEU A 135 -4.25 3.67 43.17
C LEU A 135 -4.48 3.74 41.65
N ASN A 136 -3.48 4.23 40.92
CA ASN A 136 -3.55 4.31 39.46
C ASN A 136 -3.47 2.91 38.81
N TYR A 137 -2.81 1.90 39.40
CA TYR A 137 -2.88 0.52 38.86
C TYR A 137 -4.28 -0.08 39.06
N ARG A 138 -4.92 0.16 40.22
CA ARG A 138 -6.31 -0.23 40.45
C ARG A 138 -7.28 0.48 39.49
N ALA A 139 -7.08 1.77 39.21
CA ALA A 139 -7.88 2.53 38.24
C ALA A 139 -7.68 2.06 36.79
N LEU A 140 -6.44 1.78 36.39
CA LEU A 140 -6.13 1.23 35.06
C LEU A 140 -6.69 -0.18 34.89
N ALA A 141 -6.56 -1.03 35.90
CA ALA A 141 -7.13 -2.37 35.87
C ALA A 141 -8.66 -2.35 35.72
N LYS A 142 -9.32 -1.41 36.41
CA LYS A 142 -10.75 -1.15 36.23
C LYS A 142 -11.11 -0.61 34.83
N LEU A 143 -10.30 0.30 34.28
CA LEU A 143 -10.51 0.89 32.95
C LEU A 143 -10.34 -0.13 31.81
N PHE A 144 -9.33 -0.99 31.92
CA PHE A 144 -9.04 -2.04 30.93
C PHE A 144 -9.77 -3.36 31.21
N GLY A 145 -10.57 -3.44 32.28
CA GLY A 145 -11.31 -4.64 32.67
C GLY A 145 -10.44 -5.83 33.04
N VAL A 146 -9.17 -5.60 33.42
CA VAL A 146 -8.23 -6.65 33.82
C VAL A 146 -8.26 -6.83 35.33
N VAL A 147 -8.12 -8.07 35.80
CA VAL A 147 -8.08 -8.39 37.23
C VAL A 147 -6.84 -7.73 37.84
N THR A 148 -7.02 -6.87 38.84
CA THR A 148 -5.91 -6.36 39.64
C THR A 148 -5.21 -7.54 40.30
N PRO A 149 -3.86 -7.63 40.26
CA PRO A 149 -3.13 -8.56 41.13
C PRO A 149 -3.60 -8.40 42.57
N ASP A 150 -3.47 -9.44 43.38
CA ASP A 150 -3.89 -9.50 44.79
C ASP A 150 -3.09 -8.48 45.62
N LEU A 151 -3.46 -7.20 45.48
CA LEU A 151 -2.85 -6.07 46.13
C LEU A 151 -3.48 -5.98 47.52
N PRO A 152 -2.66 -5.92 48.59
CA PRO A 152 -3.16 -5.80 49.95
C PRO A 152 -4.11 -4.60 50.08
N PRO A 153 -5.09 -4.65 51.01
CA PRO A 153 -5.95 -3.51 51.29
C PRO A 153 -5.09 -2.27 51.49
N LEU A 154 -5.54 -1.12 50.98
CA LEU A 154 -4.82 0.14 51.17
C LEU A 154 -4.79 0.46 52.67
N GLU A 155 -3.71 0.09 53.34
CA GLU A 155 -3.39 0.63 54.65
C GLU A 155 -3.22 2.13 54.45
N HIS A 156 -4.06 2.91 55.10
CA HIS A 156 -3.97 4.36 55.05
C HIS A 156 -2.76 4.80 55.90
N GLU A 157 -1.55 4.50 55.44
CA GLU A 157 -0.29 4.90 56.10
C GLU A 157 -0.04 6.43 55.97
N ASN A 158 -0.89 7.12 55.20
CA ASN A 158 -0.87 8.58 55.08
C ASN A 158 -1.61 9.34 56.19
N VAL A 159 -2.24 8.66 57.16
CA VAL A 159 -2.84 9.36 58.32
C VAL A 159 -1.74 9.84 59.28
N HIS A 160 -0.60 9.15 59.37
CA HIS A 160 0.44 9.52 60.34
C HIS A 160 1.28 10.75 59.95
N TYR A 161 1.40 11.09 58.66
CA TYR A 161 2.02 12.35 58.24
C TYR A 161 1.03 13.52 58.20
N ALA A 162 -0.27 13.25 58.00
CA ALA A 162 -1.30 14.28 58.10
C ALA A 162 -1.38 14.80 59.54
N ASP A 163 -1.43 13.91 60.53
CA ASP A 163 -1.51 14.30 61.95
C ASP A 163 -0.26 15.08 62.39
N ALA A 164 0.94 14.66 61.98
CA ALA A 164 2.18 15.37 62.32
C ALA A 164 2.27 16.76 61.65
N ALA A 165 1.92 16.85 60.36
CA ALA A 165 1.92 18.13 59.64
C ALA A 165 0.81 19.06 60.14
N GLU A 166 -0.34 18.54 60.55
CA GLU A 166 -1.42 19.34 61.15
C GLU A 166 -1.03 19.88 62.52
N VAL A 167 -0.33 19.09 63.34
CA VAL A 167 0.23 19.57 64.62
C VAL A 167 1.28 20.66 64.39
N GLU A 168 2.14 20.53 63.39
CA GLU A 168 3.12 21.58 63.04
C GLU A 168 2.46 22.84 62.49
N ILE A 169 1.47 22.70 61.60
CA ILE A 169 0.73 23.83 61.04
C ILE A 169 -0.05 24.57 62.13
N THR A 170 -0.65 23.85 63.07
CA THR A 170 -1.37 24.47 64.20
C THR A 170 -0.40 25.18 65.15
N ALA A 171 0.75 24.57 65.47
CA ALA A 171 1.78 25.21 66.28
C ALA A 171 2.35 26.48 65.60
N LEU A 172 2.58 26.45 64.29
CA LEU A 172 3.05 27.61 63.53
C LEU A 172 1.99 28.72 63.47
N ARG A 173 0.71 28.38 63.25
CA ARG A 173 -0.40 29.35 63.29
C ARG A 173 -0.53 30.01 64.65
N GLN A 174 -0.40 29.23 65.73
CA GLN A 174 -0.41 29.78 67.08
C GLN A 174 0.76 30.74 67.31
N ARG A 175 1.97 30.39 66.83
CA ARG A 175 3.14 31.25 66.94
C ARG A 175 3.00 32.55 66.14
N ILE A 176 2.41 32.49 64.94
CA ILE A 176 2.11 33.68 64.13
C ILE A 176 1.13 34.58 64.89
N ALA A 177 0.05 34.03 65.43
CA ALA A 177 -0.92 34.81 66.21
C ALA A 177 -0.30 35.46 67.46
N GLU A 178 0.58 34.75 68.18
CA GLU A 178 1.35 35.32 69.30
C GLU A 178 2.25 36.49 68.85
N LEU A 179 2.87 36.38 67.69
CA LEU A 179 3.74 37.43 67.15
C LEU A 179 2.94 38.63 66.65
N GLU A 180 1.80 38.41 65.99
CA GLU A 180 0.87 39.45 65.52
C GLU A 180 0.15 40.18 66.67
N ALA A 181 0.09 39.58 67.86
CA ALA A 181 -0.42 40.20 69.08
C ALA A 181 0.62 41.06 69.82
N ARG A 182 1.91 40.99 69.44
CA ARG A 182 2.94 41.83 70.07
C ARG A 182 2.85 43.25 69.55
N GLU A 183 2.88 44.20 70.48
CA GLU A 183 2.87 45.63 70.19
C GLU A 183 4.20 46.25 70.62
N VAL A 184 4.72 47.17 69.82
CA VAL A 184 5.90 47.96 70.17
C VAL A 184 5.48 48.98 71.23
N ASN A 185 6.18 49.01 72.36
CA ASN A 185 5.92 50.00 73.39
C ASN A 185 6.70 51.27 73.11
N LEU A 186 6.01 52.32 72.64
CA LEU A 186 6.57 53.64 72.41
C LEU A 186 5.70 54.67 73.13
N SER A 187 6.16 55.18 74.28
CA SER A 187 5.35 56.10 75.09
C SER A 187 5.19 57.45 74.40
N LYS A 188 3.94 57.89 74.21
CA LYS A 188 3.63 59.22 73.71
C LYS A 188 3.57 60.20 74.88
N LEU A 189 4.61 61.02 75.00
CA LEU A 189 4.71 62.07 76.01
C LEU A 189 4.45 63.43 75.37
N SER A 190 3.80 64.32 76.12
CA SER A 190 3.64 65.71 75.73
C SER A 190 4.96 66.47 75.83
N VAL A 191 5.07 67.56 75.07
CA VAL A 191 6.25 68.45 75.11
C VAL A 191 6.54 68.91 76.54
N GLY A 192 5.50 69.21 77.34
CA GLY A 192 5.65 69.60 78.74
C GLY A 192 6.26 68.50 79.61
N GLU A 193 5.82 67.25 79.46
CA GLU A 193 6.38 66.10 80.18
C GLU A 193 7.85 65.85 79.80
N VAL A 194 8.19 65.98 78.52
CA VAL A 194 9.57 65.82 78.05
C VAL A 194 10.46 66.96 78.56
N MET A 195 9.96 68.20 78.57
CA MET A 195 10.67 69.35 79.14
C MET A 195 11.01 69.12 80.62
N HIS A 196 10.09 68.52 81.39
CA HIS A 196 10.35 68.19 82.79
C HIS A 196 11.46 67.14 82.97
N MET A 197 11.60 66.20 82.03
CA MET A 197 12.64 65.17 82.07
C MET A 197 14.00 65.65 81.51
N SER A 198 13.99 66.59 80.57
CA SER A 198 15.17 67.01 79.81
C SER A 198 15.81 68.32 80.28
N GLY A 199 15.40 68.85 81.43
CA GLY A 199 15.95 70.10 81.98
C GLY A 199 15.37 71.37 81.35
N PHE A 200 14.10 71.35 80.97
CA PHE A 200 13.29 72.48 80.46
C PHE A 200 13.72 73.10 79.12
N SER A 201 14.55 72.40 78.32
CA SER A 201 14.81 72.80 76.94
C SER A 201 13.60 72.54 76.05
N ARG A 202 12.98 73.61 75.55
CA ARG A 202 11.81 73.52 74.68
C ARG A 202 12.15 72.95 73.30
N ASP A 203 13.21 73.44 72.67
CA ASP A 203 13.62 72.98 71.33
C ASP A 203 13.99 71.49 71.33
N TYR A 204 14.61 71.00 72.40
CA TYR A 204 14.89 69.57 72.58
C TYR A 204 13.60 68.76 72.74
N ALA A 205 12.67 69.24 73.56
CA ALA A 205 11.41 68.53 73.83
C ALA A 205 10.51 68.45 72.59
N GLU A 206 10.40 69.55 71.82
CA GLU A 206 9.66 69.57 70.56
C GLU A 206 10.32 68.64 69.52
N GLY A 207 11.65 68.65 69.42
CA GLY A 207 12.40 67.73 68.54
C GLY A 207 12.25 66.26 68.92
N TRP A 208 12.25 65.94 70.22
CA TRP A 208 12.01 64.59 70.72
C TRP A 208 10.59 64.12 70.40
N CYS A 209 9.57 64.95 70.65
CA CYS A 209 8.18 64.61 70.32
C CYS A 209 7.99 64.40 68.81
N ALA A 210 8.55 65.28 67.97
CA ALA A 210 8.49 65.16 66.52
C ALA A 210 9.20 63.88 66.01
N GLY A 211 10.37 63.57 66.56
CA GLY A 211 11.09 62.33 66.25
C GLY A 211 10.33 61.08 66.70
N ASN A 212 9.67 61.14 67.85
CA ASN A 212 8.86 60.05 68.39
C ASN A 212 7.60 59.81 67.54
N ASP A 213 6.91 60.87 67.12
CA ASP A 213 5.76 60.77 66.20
C ASP A 213 6.17 60.21 64.83
N ASN A 214 7.34 60.60 64.31
CA ASN A 214 7.88 60.04 63.06
C ASN A 214 8.23 58.55 63.22
N ALA A 215 8.83 58.15 64.33
CA ALA A 215 9.12 56.74 64.60
C ALA A 215 7.83 55.90 64.69
N ILE A 216 6.78 56.40 65.34
CA ILE A 216 5.47 55.75 65.38
C ILE A 216 4.87 55.61 63.97
N HIS A 217 4.98 56.66 63.14
CA HIS A 217 4.51 56.63 61.75
C HIS A 217 5.21 55.55 60.91
N GLU A 218 6.54 55.46 61.00
CA GLU A 218 7.32 54.45 60.25
C GLU A 218 7.01 53.03 60.73
N ILE A 219 6.87 52.81 62.04
CA ILE A 219 6.49 51.50 62.62
C ILE A 219 5.12 51.06 62.11
N ARG A 220 4.16 51.98 62.02
CA ARG A 220 2.82 51.72 61.46
C ARG A 220 2.87 51.43 59.97
N THR A 221 3.68 52.16 59.22
CA THR A 221 3.85 51.94 57.77
C THR A 221 4.41 50.55 57.48
N ALA A 222 5.23 50.01 58.38
CA ALA A 222 5.72 48.63 58.34
C ALA A 222 4.69 47.57 58.78
N GLY A 223 3.48 47.96 59.17
CA GLY A 223 2.39 47.06 59.58
C GLY A 223 2.51 46.52 61.01
N ILE A 224 3.31 47.16 61.87
CA ILE A 224 3.53 46.75 63.26
C ILE A 224 2.66 47.60 64.20
N LYS A 225 1.98 46.97 65.15
CA LYS A 225 1.14 47.65 66.15
C LYS A 225 1.98 48.35 67.22
N VAL A 226 1.52 49.50 67.70
CA VAL A 226 2.15 50.26 68.80
C VAL A 226 1.21 50.32 69.99
N LYS A 227 1.74 50.08 71.19
CA LYS A 227 0.96 49.98 72.43
C LYS A 227 0.26 51.31 72.77
N GLY A 228 -1.03 51.25 73.10
CA GLY A 228 -1.85 52.43 73.40
C GLY A 228 -2.66 52.96 72.23
N GLU A 229 -2.78 52.16 71.16
CA GLU A 229 -3.89 52.20 70.20
C GLU A 229 -5.20 51.70 70.81
#